data_AF-A0A6B3CRS4-F1
#
_entry.id   AF-A0A6B3CRS4-F1
#
_cell.length_a   1.000
_cell.length_b   1.000
_cell.length_c   1.000
_cell.angle_alpha   90.00
_cell.angle_beta   90.00
_cell.angle_gamma   90.00
#
_symmetry.space_group_name_H-M   'P 1'
#
loop_
_entity.id
_entity.type
_entity.pdbx_description
1 polymer ?
#
loop_
_entity_poly.entity_id
_entity_poly.type
_entity_poly.pdbx_seq_one_letter_code
_entity_poly.pdbx_strand_id
1 'polypeptide(L)' 'TTLRDQRTDSATFRRLADELVTLLAYEATRDVRTEQVDIHTPVSKTTGVKLSHPRPLVVPILRAGLGMLDGMV' A
#
# COMPACT_ATOMS: atom_id res chain seq x y z
N THR A 1 16.51 7.60 7.45
CA THR A 1 17.79 7.60 8.20
C THR A 1 17.69 6.77 9.47
N THR A 2 16.61 6.89 10.25
CA THR A 2 16.37 6.10 11.48
C THR A 2 16.39 4.59 11.26
N LEU A 3 15.74 4.06 10.20
CA LEU A 3 15.82 2.63 9.86
C LEU A 3 17.25 2.10 9.64
N ARG A 4 18.22 2.98 9.37
CA ARG A 4 19.62 2.61 9.16
C ARG A 4 20.49 2.81 10.41
N ASP A 5 19.98 3.47 11.45
CA ASP A 5 20.72 3.67 12.70
C ASP A 5 20.73 2.37 13.52
N GLN A 6 21.92 1.87 13.83
CA GLN A 6 22.16 0.67 14.65
C GLN A 6 21.50 0.74 16.03
N ARG A 7 21.29 1.94 16.57
CA ARG A 7 20.71 2.15 17.91
C ARG A 7 19.19 2.02 17.92
N THR A 8 18.55 1.90 16.75
CA THR A 8 17.09 1.76 16.64
C THR A 8 16.67 0.39 17.15
N ASP A 9 15.75 0.37 18.11
CA ASP A 9 15.20 -0.87 18.65
C ASP A 9 14.27 -1.56 17.64
N SER A 10 14.08 -2.87 17.82
CA SER A 10 13.31 -3.72 16.91
C SER A 10 11.83 -3.33 16.78
N ALA A 11 11.22 -2.71 17.80
CA ALA A 11 9.82 -2.30 17.71
C ALA A 11 9.70 -1.03 16.87
N THR A 12 10.55 -0.04 17.12
CA THR A 12 10.63 1.19 16.34
C THR A 12 10.99 0.91 14.87
N PHE A 13 11.95 0.01 14.61
CA PHE A 13 12.32 -0.38 13.26
C PHE A 13 11.13 -0.94 12.47
N ARG A 14 10.38 -1.88 13.06
CA ARG A 14 9.22 -2.49 12.40
C ARG A 14 8.16 -1.45 12.05
N ARG A 15 7.73 -0.64 13.01
CA ARG A 15 6.75 0.42 12.78
C ARG A 15 7.17 1.37 11.66
N LEU A 16 8.42 1.82 11.65
CA LEU A 16 8.93 2.73 10.62
C LEU A 16 9.06 2.05 9.26
N ALA A 17 9.36 0.75 9.22
CA ALA A 17 9.39 0.00 7.98
C ALA A 17 7.98 -0.12 7.40
N ASP A 18 6.98 -0.38 8.23
CA ASP A 18 5.58 -0.48 7.81
C ASP A 18 5.07 0.85 7.23
N GLU A 19 5.32 1.96 7.93
CA GLU A 19 4.99 3.31 7.46
C GLU A 19 5.67 3.64 6.12
N LEU A 20 6.96 3.29 5.98
CA LEU A 20 7.69 3.51 4.74
C LEU A 20 7.09 2.70 3.59
N VAL A 21 6.69 1.45 3.85
CA VAL A 21 6.09 0.57 2.84
C VAL A 21 4.77 1.12 2.35
N THR A 22 3.93 1.72 3.21
CA THR A 22 2.69 2.37 2.77
C THR A 22 2.97 3.51 1.78
N LEU A 23 3.99 4.34 2.05
CA LEU A 23 4.39 5.41 1.12
C LEU A 23 4.91 4.86 -0.21
N LEU A 24 5.70 3.77 -0.15
CA LEU A 24 6.20 3.09 -1.35
C LEU A 24 5.07 2.45 -2.14
N ALA A 25 4.07 1.87 -1.47
CA ALA A 25 2.90 1.27 -2.11
C ALA A 25 2.07 2.33 -2.85
N TYR A 26 1.87 3.50 -2.25
CA TYR A 26 1.20 4.63 -2.92
C TYR A 26 1.90 5.00 -4.23
N GLU A 27 3.22 5.19 -4.21
CA GLU A 27 3.98 5.53 -5.41
C GLU A 27 4.03 4.37 -6.43
N ALA A 28 4.21 3.13 -5.95
CA ALA A 28 4.24 1.96 -6.82
C ALA A 28 2.89 1.68 -7.49
N THR A 29 1.78 2.17 -6.92
CA THR A 29 0.43 1.98 -7.47
C THR A 29 -0.07 3.15 -8.31
N ARG A 30 0.74 4.21 -8.47
CA ARG A 30 0.37 5.44 -9.18
C ARG A 30 -0.19 5.21 -10.59
N ASP A 31 0.35 4.24 -11.31
CA ASP A 31 -0.01 3.95 -12.71
C ASP A 31 -0.80 2.64 -12.86
N VAL A 32 -1.38 2.13 -11.77
CA VAL A 32 -2.21 0.91 -11.84
C VAL A 32 -3.47 1.21 -12.66
N ARG A 33 -3.83 0.27 -13.53
CA ARG A 33 -4.99 0.40 -14.41
C ARG A 33 -6.29 0.57 -13.61
N THR A 34 -7.09 1.53 -14.07
CA THR A 34 -8.41 1.83 -13.50
C THR A 34 -9.49 1.86 -14.56
N GLU A 35 -10.73 1.59 -14.14
CA GLU A 35 -11.95 1.66 -14.94
C GLU A 35 -12.94 2.66 -14.33
N GLN A 36 -13.70 3.35 -15.19
CA GLN A 36 -14.80 4.21 -14.74
C GLN A 36 -16.00 3.33 -14.34
N VAL A 37 -16.65 3.70 -13.24
CA VAL A 37 -17.82 2.97 -12.73
C VAL A 37 -18.91 3.95 -12.29
N ASP A 38 -20.14 3.70 -12.71
CA ASP A 38 -21.28 4.50 -12.24
C ASP A 38 -21.72 4.02 -10.85
N ILE A 39 -21.87 4.96 -9.92
CA ILE A 39 -22.28 4.70 -8.53
C ILE A 39 -23.39 5.64 -8.08
N HIS A 40 -24.16 5.19 -7.09
CA HIS A 40 -25.12 6.03 -6.37
C HIS A 40 -24.56 6.37 -5.00
N THR A 41 -24.34 7.66 -4.76
CA THR A 41 -24.04 8.18 -3.41
C THR A 41 -25.36 8.45 -2.68
N PRO A 42 -25.35 8.67 -1.35
CA PRO A 42 -26.55 9.08 -0.62
C PRO A 42 -27.21 10.37 -1.14
N VAL A 43 -26.48 11.19 -1.91
CA VAL A 43 -26.96 12.48 -2.44
C VAL A 43 -27.36 12.38 -3.91
N SER A 44 -26.57 11.72 -4.76
CA SER A 44 -26.84 11.62 -6.21
C SER A 44 -26.01 10.53 -6.92
N LYS A 45 -26.34 10.25 -8.18
CA LYS A 45 -25.52 9.43 -9.09
C LYS A 45 -24.27 10.18 -9.52
N THR A 46 -23.15 9.46 -9.65
CA THR A 46 -21.89 10.01 -10.18
C THR A 46 -21.04 8.90 -10.79
N THR A 47 -20.03 9.27 -11.56
CA THR A 47 -19.02 8.35 -12.10
C THR A 47 -17.77 8.38 -11.22
N GLY A 48 -17.43 7.23 -10.65
CA GLY A 48 -16.23 7.00 -9.86
C GLY A 48 -15.14 6.26 -10.65
N VAL A 49 -14.04 5.97 -9.97
CA VAL A 49 -12.91 5.21 -10.52
C VAL A 49 -12.63 4.01 -9.62
N LYS A 50 -12.40 2.85 -10.24
CA LYS A 50 -12.08 1.59 -9.56
C LYS A 50 -10.83 0.96 -10.18
N LEU A 51 -10.07 0.21 -9.39
CA LEU A 51 -8.99 -0.64 -9.92
C LEU A 51 -9.55 -1.66 -10.92
N SER A 52 -8.94 -1.73 -12.10
CA SER A 52 -9.31 -2.70 -13.13
C SER A 52 -8.97 -4.13 -12.72
N HIS A 53 -9.67 -5.09 -13.31
CA HIS A 53 -9.33 -6.51 -13.18
C HIS A 53 -8.29 -6.93 -14.24
N PRO A 54 -7.36 -7.84 -13.91
CA PRO A 54 -7.08 -8.37 -12.57
C PRO A 54 -6.35 -7.35 -11.68
N ARG A 55 -6.63 -7.41 -10.38
CA ARG A 55 -5.96 -6.58 -9.37
C ARG A 55 -4.48 -6.94 -9.27
N PRO A 56 -3.59 -5.99 -8.90
CA PRO A 56 -2.18 -6.28 -8.63
C PRO A 56 -2.01 -7.40 -7.59
N LEU A 57 -1.04 -8.29 -7.82
CA LEU A 57 -0.67 -9.35 -6.88
C LEU A 57 0.55 -8.91 -6.07
N VAL A 58 0.44 -8.97 -4.75
CA VAL A 58 1.55 -8.68 -3.83
C VAL A 58 2.25 -9.99 -3.46
N VAL A 59 3.56 -10.06 -3.68
CA VAL A 59 4.39 -11.25 -3.40
C VAL A 59 5.51 -10.89 -2.42
N PRO A 60 5.40 -11.26 -1.14
CA PRO A 60 6.44 -10.99 -0.15
C PRO A 60 7.63 -11.94 -0.32
N ILE A 61 8.86 -11.41 -0.26
CA ILE A 61 10.09 -12.23 -0.22
C ILE A 61 10.45 -12.52 1.25
N LEU A 62 10.46 -13.81 1.60
CA LEU A 62 10.64 -14.23 2.99
C LEU A 62 12.10 -14.15 3.46
N ARG A 63 12.38 -13.90 4.74
CA ARG A 63 11.42 -13.69 5.86
C ARG A 63 11.11 -12.22 6.15
N ALA A 64 11.96 -11.31 5.70
CA ALA A 64 11.83 -9.87 6.00
C ALA A 64 10.56 -9.26 5.40
N GLY A 65 10.11 -9.74 4.24
CA GLY A 65 8.90 -9.25 3.58
C GLY A 65 7.60 -9.55 4.31
N LEU A 66 7.59 -10.44 5.32
CA LEU A 66 6.37 -10.71 6.11
C LEU A 66 5.93 -9.50 6.94
N GLY A 67 6.87 -8.80 7.57
CA GLY A 67 6.54 -7.61 8.36
C GLY A 67 6.01 -6.47 7.50
N MET A 68 6.44 -6.41 6.24
CA MET A 68 6.10 -5.34 5.30
C MET A 68 4.70 -5.51 4.67
N LEU A 69 4.06 -6.69 4.78
CA LEU A 69 2.75 -6.93 4.17
C LEU A 69 1.67 -6.03 4.77
N ASP A 70 1.71 -5.80 6.07
CA ASP A 70 0.72 -4.98 6.77
C ASP A 70 0.75 -3.52 6.28
N GLY A 71 1.90 -3.03 5.81
CA GLY A 71 2.02 -1.69 5.23
C GLY A 71 1.51 -1.58 3.78
N MET A 72 1.30 -2.70 3.08
CA MET A 72 0.83 -2.73 1.67
C MET A 72 -0.68 -2.95 1.52
N VAL A 73 -1.36 -3.45 2.55
CA VAL A 73 -2.77 -3.89 2.50
C VAL A 73 -3.71 -2.82 3.04
#